data_AF-A0A8H6S471-F1
#
_entry.id   AF-A0A8H6S471-F1
#
_cell.length_a   1.000
_cell.length_b   1.000
_cell.length_c   1.000
_cell.angle_alpha   90.00
_cell.angle_beta   90.00
_cell.angle_gamma   90.00
#
_symmetry.space_group_name_H-M   'P 1'
#
loop_
_entity.id
_entity.type
_entity.pdbx_description
1 polymer ?
#
loop_
_entity_poly.entity_id
_entity_poly.type
_entity_poly.pdbx_seq_one_letter_code
_entity_poly.pdbx_strand_id
1 'polypeptide(L)'
;MPPDFDNKEYWQQRFAHETAFEWLVSSTDFMRVLEPYLEKLPKAARILHLGIGTSELHNHLRMLGFSDITNIDYEPMAIERSKQLEEKAFGDVRMQYLVADVTELESDRLRGGLFDLVVDKSTADAVSCGGEEAIARMARAVRRCLGDGGMKVLLWLQLLAIQQVLSLYAPRGSPKRGVALVASSNADLGRTTHQQCSWVYNWSPTPPPLMPTGLTFVPMQWGRDNVHAFADAVHKSGARTILAFNEPDMASQSNLAVGEAAELWQQYIQPLKKDGVRLGSPAISSAPSGLQWLQAFLQVCSGCTVDFIAVHWYGEGASNFIQYLQSVHAQFPNKPIRVTEFAATSSRATDVSTFMNDALTYLDSQSWIEGYSWFAFARAVPPLQTNLLDGGGSLNALGLHYM
;
A
#
# COMPACT_ATOMS: atom_id res chain seq x y z
N MET A 1 8.98 -26.75 23.95
CA MET A 1 8.04 -25.61 23.86
C MET A 1 8.84 -24.46 23.26
N PRO A 2 8.36 -23.78 22.21
CA PRO A 2 9.03 -22.57 21.74
C PRO A 2 9.09 -21.55 22.89
N PRO A 3 10.14 -20.71 22.96
CA PRO A 3 10.23 -19.67 23.98
C PRO A 3 9.04 -18.70 23.87
N ASP A 4 8.56 -18.26 25.03
CA ASP A 4 7.43 -17.34 25.18
C ASP A 4 7.94 -15.90 25.06
N PHE A 5 8.21 -15.45 23.82
CA PHE A 5 8.93 -14.20 23.57
C PHE A 5 8.12 -12.93 23.88
N ASP A 6 6.80 -13.03 24.02
CA ASP A 6 5.94 -11.93 24.50
C ASP A 6 5.85 -11.87 26.03
N ASN A 7 6.35 -12.90 26.72
CA ASN A 7 6.32 -12.97 28.17
C ASN A 7 7.52 -12.28 28.82
N LYS A 8 7.23 -11.30 29.69
CA LYS A 8 8.24 -10.54 30.42
C LYS A 8 9.13 -11.39 31.32
N GLU A 9 8.61 -12.46 31.93
CA GLU A 9 9.39 -13.34 32.82
C GLU A 9 10.50 -14.07 32.05
N TYR A 10 10.27 -14.42 30.78
CA TYR A 10 11.28 -15.01 29.92
C TYR A 10 12.49 -14.06 29.75
N TRP A 11 12.22 -12.79 29.46
CA TRP A 11 13.28 -11.80 29.28
C TRP A 11 13.99 -11.44 30.59
N GLN A 12 13.27 -11.43 31.71
CA GLN A 12 13.87 -11.31 33.04
C GLN A 12 14.89 -12.42 33.32
N GLN A 13 14.51 -13.67 33.09
CA GLN A 13 15.40 -14.81 33.31
C GLN A 13 16.61 -14.78 32.37
N ARG A 14 16.38 -14.44 31.10
CA ARG A 14 17.44 -14.31 30.09
C ARG A 14 18.43 -13.21 30.47
N PHE A 15 17.91 -12.03 30.74
CA PHE A 15 18.69 -10.89 31.17
C PHE A 15 19.13 -11.00 32.63
N ALA A 16 18.94 -12.10 33.36
CA ALA A 16 19.66 -12.30 34.62
C ALA A 16 21.12 -12.72 34.36
N HIS A 17 21.40 -13.36 33.21
CA HIS A 17 22.70 -13.98 32.93
C HIS A 17 23.41 -13.39 31.69
N GLU A 18 22.66 -12.83 30.73
CA GLU A 18 23.20 -12.32 29.47
C GLU A 18 23.79 -10.91 29.62
N THR A 19 25.09 -10.74 29.44
CA THR A 19 25.75 -9.43 29.59
C THR A 19 25.75 -8.57 28.33
N ALA A 20 25.84 -9.21 27.15
CA ALA A 20 25.79 -8.57 25.84
C ALA A 20 25.44 -9.62 24.78
N PHE A 21 24.46 -9.36 23.91
CA PHE A 21 24.07 -10.27 22.85
C PHE A 21 23.47 -9.54 21.65
N GLU A 22 23.91 -9.92 20.45
CA GLU A 22 23.39 -9.39 19.19
C GLU A 22 22.31 -10.31 18.63
N TRP A 23 21.05 -9.97 18.88
CA TRP A 23 19.90 -10.74 18.42
C TRP A 23 19.63 -10.54 16.91
N LEU A 24 19.42 -11.64 16.18
CA LEU A 24 19.25 -11.79 14.72
C LEU A 24 20.44 -11.36 13.85
N VAL A 25 20.88 -10.11 13.98
CA VAL A 25 21.93 -9.50 13.18
C VAL A 25 22.82 -8.64 14.07
N SER A 26 24.11 -8.56 13.72
CA SER A 26 25.05 -7.69 14.44
C SER A 26 24.68 -6.22 14.30
N SER A 27 24.93 -5.41 15.35
CA SER A 27 24.78 -3.96 15.27
C SER A 27 25.52 -3.37 14.06
N THR A 28 26.74 -3.85 13.76
CA THR A 28 27.51 -3.44 12.57
C THR A 28 26.78 -3.69 11.25
N ASP A 29 26.22 -4.88 11.06
CA ASP A 29 25.50 -5.20 9.81
C ASP A 29 24.17 -4.45 9.72
N PHE A 30 23.48 -4.26 10.86
CA PHE A 30 22.27 -3.46 10.89
C PHE A 30 22.53 -1.97 10.59
N MET A 31 23.65 -1.44 11.05
CA MET A 31 24.07 -0.07 10.74
C MET A 31 24.24 0.16 9.24
N ARG A 32 24.70 -0.82 8.45
CA ARG A 32 24.77 -0.70 6.99
C ARG A 32 23.40 -0.50 6.34
N VAL A 33 22.33 -1.05 6.94
CA VAL A 33 20.95 -0.85 6.49
C VAL A 33 20.45 0.55 6.90
N LEU A 34 20.85 1.02 8.08
CA LEU A 34 20.45 2.32 8.62
C LEU A 34 21.19 3.51 8.00
N GLU A 35 22.45 3.34 7.58
CA GLU A 35 23.34 4.41 7.09
C GLU A 35 22.69 5.36 6.07
N PRO A 36 22.05 4.87 4.98
CA PRO A 36 21.44 5.75 3.96
C PRO A 36 20.30 6.63 4.49
N TYR A 37 19.70 6.23 5.60
CA TYR A 37 18.64 6.96 6.29
C TYR A 37 19.22 7.93 7.31
N LEU A 38 20.22 7.49 8.08
CA LEU A 38 20.92 8.30 9.07
C LEU A 38 21.68 9.48 8.44
N GLU A 39 22.23 9.32 7.23
CA GLU A 39 22.92 10.40 6.50
C GLU A 39 22.01 11.59 6.16
N LYS A 40 20.70 11.36 6.08
CA LYS A 40 19.71 12.40 5.75
C LYS A 40 19.25 13.19 6.97
N LEU A 41 19.58 12.72 8.18
CA LEU A 41 19.12 13.32 9.42
C LEU A 41 20.16 14.31 9.98
N PRO A 42 19.73 15.46 10.53
CA PRO A 42 20.64 16.31 11.29
C PRO A 42 21.16 15.55 12.51
N LYS A 43 22.37 15.86 12.98
CA LYS A 43 22.94 15.22 14.19
C LYS A 43 22.20 15.55 15.49
N ALA A 44 21.37 16.58 15.45
CA ALA A 44 20.42 16.94 16.49
C ALA A 44 19.08 16.18 16.39
N ALA A 45 18.92 15.31 15.38
CA ALA A 45 17.71 14.50 15.22
C ALA A 45 17.47 13.63 16.45
N ARG A 46 16.21 13.54 16.84
CA ARG A 46 15.74 12.80 18.01
C ARG A 46 15.46 11.36 17.60
N ILE A 47 16.20 10.41 18.17
CA ILE A 47 16.11 8.99 17.85
C ILE A 47 15.51 8.22 19.02
N LEU A 48 14.45 7.46 18.78
CA LEU A 48 13.88 6.51 19.74
C LEU A 48 14.28 5.09 19.34
N HIS A 49 14.98 4.38 20.22
CA HIS A 49 15.40 2.99 20.01
C HIS A 49 14.54 2.06 20.89
N LEU A 50 13.76 1.22 20.23
CA LEU A 50 12.79 0.32 20.86
C LEU A 50 13.43 -1.01 21.24
N GLY A 51 13.06 -1.51 22.43
CA GLY A 51 13.51 -2.80 22.99
C GLY A 51 14.99 -3.05 22.78
N ILE A 52 15.80 -2.14 23.31
CA ILE A 52 17.26 -2.09 23.18
C ILE A 52 17.93 -3.42 23.57
N GLY A 53 17.34 -4.17 24.51
CA GLY A 53 17.90 -5.41 25.03
C GLY A 53 19.33 -5.21 25.54
N THR A 54 20.23 -6.11 25.17
CA THR A 54 21.65 -6.07 25.54
C THR A 54 22.57 -5.81 24.34
N SER A 55 22.03 -5.22 23.26
CA SER A 55 22.78 -4.89 22.04
C SER A 55 23.57 -3.59 22.16
N GLU A 56 24.54 -3.38 21.26
CA GLU A 56 25.38 -2.16 21.25
C GLU A 56 24.92 -1.10 20.23
N LEU A 57 23.75 -1.26 19.61
CA LEU A 57 23.29 -0.39 18.50
C LEU A 57 23.28 1.10 18.87
N HIS A 58 22.87 1.44 20.09
CA HIS A 58 22.85 2.81 20.60
C HIS A 58 24.24 3.45 20.64
N ASN A 59 25.29 2.66 20.92
CA ASN A 59 26.67 3.14 20.87
C ASN A 59 27.10 3.46 19.43
N HIS A 60 26.68 2.65 18.45
CA HIS A 60 26.95 2.96 17.04
C HIS A 60 26.27 4.26 16.59
N LEU A 61 25.01 4.48 17.00
CA LEU A 61 24.30 5.74 16.71
C LEU A 61 25.02 6.94 17.34
N ARG A 62 25.45 6.84 18.60
CA ARG A 62 26.21 7.90 19.28
C ARG A 62 27.56 8.16 18.61
N MET A 63 28.25 7.11 18.16
CA MET A 63 29.53 7.20 17.45
C MET A 63 29.42 7.91 16.09
N LEU A 64 28.26 7.84 15.42
CA LEU A 64 27.95 8.64 14.24
C LEU A 64 27.62 10.12 14.54
N GLY A 65 27.66 10.53 15.81
CA GLY A 65 27.50 11.91 16.25
C GLY A 65 26.06 12.33 16.59
N PHE A 66 25.10 11.40 16.67
CA PHE A 66 23.76 11.72 17.14
C PHE A 66 23.75 12.01 18.64
N SER A 67 23.04 13.07 19.03
CA SER A 67 23.11 13.63 20.38
C SER A 67 21.84 13.47 21.22
N ASP A 68 20.69 13.20 20.60
CA ASP A 68 19.41 12.97 21.29
C ASP A 68 18.88 11.57 20.98
N ILE A 69 19.41 10.58 21.69
CA ILE A 69 19.01 9.17 21.57
C ILE A 69 18.29 8.76 22.85
N THR A 70 17.05 8.27 22.72
CA THR A 70 16.24 7.70 23.79
C THR A 70 16.10 6.21 23.59
N ASN A 71 16.63 5.43 24.53
CA ASN A 71 16.58 3.97 24.52
C ASN A 71 15.51 3.48 25.49
N ILE A 72 14.64 2.58 25.03
CA ILE A 72 13.57 2.02 25.86
C ILE A 72 13.57 0.51 25.87
N ASP A 73 13.31 -0.06 27.03
CA ASP A 73 13.09 -1.49 27.22
C ASP A 73 12.15 -1.69 28.40
N TYR A 74 11.25 -2.66 28.34
CA TYR A 74 10.35 -2.95 29.45
C TYR A 74 11.04 -3.67 30.62
N GLU A 75 12.29 -4.13 30.42
CA GLU A 75 13.08 -4.85 31.41
C GLU A 75 14.20 -3.95 31.98
N PRO A 76 14.14 -3.59 33.27
CA PRO A 76 15.12 -2.72 33.91
C PRO A 76 16.59 -3.17 33.78
N MET A 77 16.86 -4.48 33.77
CA MET A 77 18.24 -4.97 33.64
C MET A 77 18.84 -4.68 32.25
N ALA A 78 18.03 -4.70 31.19
CA ALA A 78 18.48 -4.31 29.85
C ALA A 78 18.94 -2.84 29.86
N ILE A 79 18.11 -1.96 30.42
CA ILE A 79 18.43 -0.54 30.58
C ILE A 79 19.73 -0.31 31.35
N GLU A 80 19.92 -0.99 32.48
CA GLU A 80 21.14 -0.83 33.29
C GLU A 80 22.40 -1.28 32.56
N ARG A 81 22.32 -2.42 31.85
CA ARG A 81 23.44 -2.89 31.03
C ARG A 81 23.78 -1.95 29.90
N SER A 82 22.78 -1.41 29.21
CA SER A 82 23.03 -0.50 28.10
C SER A 82 23.70 0.80 28.53
N LYS A 83 23.43 1.28 29.76
CA LYS A 83 24.19 2.39 30.37
C LYS A 83 25.64 2.00 30.63
N GLN A 84 25.88 0.80 31.16
CA GLN A 84 27.25 0.30 31.37
C GLN A 84 28.02 0.13 30.05
N LEU A 85 27.35 -0.31 28.99
CA LEU A 85 27.91 -0.39 27.64
C LEU A 85 28.26 0.98 27.08
N GLU A 86 27.42 2.00 27.32
CA GLU A 86 27.73 3.39 26.92
C GLU A 86 28.92 3.94 27.72
N GLU A 87 28.89 3.84 29.05
CA GLU A 87 29.98 4.28 29.94
C GLU A 87 31.30 3.61 29.56
N LYS A 88 31.28 2.31 29.27
CA LYS A 88 32.46 1.56 28.83
C LYS A 88 33.00 2.04 27.48
N ALA A 89 32.12 2.41 26.56
CA ALA A 89 32.51 2.83 25.21
C ALA A 89 33.00 4.29 25.17
N PHE A 90 32.43 5.19 25.99
CA PHE A 90 32.66 6.63 25.87
C PHE A 90 33.24 7.29 27.14
N GLY A 91 33.27 6.60 28.27
CA GLY A 91 33.70 7.14 29.57
C GLY A 91 32.67 8.08 30.22
N ASP A 92 31.45 8.13 29.67
CA ASP A 92 30.30 8.82 30.25
C ASP A 92 28.97 8.29 29.68
N VAL A 93 27.89 8.42 30.45
CA VAL A 93 26.50 8.17 30.03
C VAL A 93 25.83 9.49 29.64
N ARG A 94 25.43 9.65 28.37
CA ARG A 94 24.74 10.86 27.87
C ARG A 94 23.39 10.58 27.22
N MET A 95 23.20 9.38 26.68
CA MET A 95 21.92 8.98 26.09
C MET A 95 20.83 8.85 27.16
N GLN A 96 19.57 8.94 26.72
CA GLN A 96 18.43 8.74 27.59
C GLN A 96 18.06 7.25 27.64
N TYR A 97 17.66 6.79 28.83
CA TYR A 97 17.25 5.42 29.07
C TYR A 97 15.99 5.37 29.91
N LEU A 98 14.97 4.65 29.45
CA LEU A 98 13.68 4.57 30.12
C LEU A 98 13.19 3.13 30.16
N VAL A 99 12.71 2.72 31.34
CA VAL A 99 11.95 1.47 31.47
C VAL A 99 10.54 1.72 30.95
N ALA A 100 10.19 1.15 29.79
CA ALA A 100 8.89 1.33 29.16
C ALA A 100 8.48 0.14 28.31
N ASP A 101 7.19 -0.21 28.36
CA ASP A 101 6.57 -1.15 27.44
C ASP A 101 6.22 -0.44 26.14
N VAL A 102 6.73 -0.96 25.02
CA VAL A 102 6.52 -0.38 23.70
C VAL A 102 5.06 -0.47 23.24
N THR A 103 4.28 -1.40 23.76
CA THR A 103 2.84 -1.54 23.47
C THR A 103 1.98 -0.54 24.25
N GLU A 104 2.52 0.03 25.33
CA GLU A 104 1.84 1.00 26.20
C GLU A 104 2.54 2.37 26.20
N LEU A 105 3.33 2.66 25.15
CA LEU A 105 4.08 3.91 25.07
C LEU A 105 3.14 5.09 24.84
N GLU A 106 3.19 6.04 25.77
CA GLU A 106 2.51 7.34 25.68
C GLU A 106 3.56 8.46 25.54
N SER A 107 3.28 9.45 24.70
CA SER A 107 4.25 10.48 24.30
C SER A 107 4.62 11.44 25.42
N ASP A 108 3.79 11.56 26.45
CA ASP A 108 4.02 12.35 27.66
C ASP A 108 5.08 11.72 28.59
N ARG A 109 5.32 10.41 28.47
CA ARG A 109 6.39 9.70 29.19
C ARG A 109 7.76 9.88 28.55
N LEU A 110 7.82 10.42 27.34
CA LEU A 110 9.05 10.67 26.58
C LEU A 110 9.36 12.18 26.63
N ARG A 111 10.50 12.55 27.20
CA ARG A 111 10.91 13.96 27.27
C ARG A 111 11.12 14.51 25.86
N GLY A 112 10.83 15.79 25.65
CA GLY A 112 11.31 16.56 24.49
C GLY A 112 10.42 16.56 23.24
N GLY A 113 9.24 15.95 23.25
CA GLY A 113 8.30 15.95 22.13
C GLY A 113 8.45 14.75 21.19
N LEU A 114 8.15 14.93 19.91
CA LEU A 114 8.15 13.86 18.91
C LEU A 114 9.57 13.51 18.42
N PHE A 115 9.74 12.32 17.85
CA PHE A 115 11.01 11.78 17.35
C PHE A 115 11.10 11.87 15.82
N ASP A 116 12.31 12.15 15.34
CA ASP A 116 12.66 12.19 13.92
C ASP A 116 12.96 10.80 13.36
N LEU A 117 13.42 9.89 14.23
CA LEU A 117 13.67 8.50 13.89
C LEU A 117 13.19 7.56 14.99
N VAL A 118 12.46 6.51 14.63
CA VAL A 118 12.20 5.38 15.53
C VAL A 118 12.85 4.13 14.95
N VAL A 119 13.72 3.48 15.73
CA VAL A 119 14.49 2.30 15.34
C VAL A 119 14.06 1.07 16.14
N ASP A 120 13.84 -0.03 15.43
CA ASP A 120 13.61 -1.35 16.01
C ASP A 120 14.46 -2.38 15.27
N LYS A 121 15.11 -3.27 16.02
CA LYS A 121 15.86 -4.38 15.44
C LYS A 121 15.12 -5.72 15.50
N SER A 122 14.43 -6.04 16.59
CA SER A 122 13.71 -7.32 16.76
C SER A 122 12.62 -7.28 17.83
N THR A 123 12.33 -6.11 18.40
CA THR A 123 11.38 -5.98 19.53
C THR A 123 9.97 -6.24 19.04
N ALA A 124 9.66 -5.61 17.92
CA ALA A 124 8.75 -6.05 16.89
C ALA A 124 8.41 -7.56 16.88
N ASP A 125 9.39 -8.42 16.57
CA ASP A 125 9.18 -9.86 16.44
C ASP A 125 8.76 -10.48 17.79
N ALA A 126 9.35 -10.03 18.90
CA ALA A 126 8.98 -10.49 20.24
C ALA A 126 7.53 -10.09 20.61
N VAL A 127 7.12 -8.86 20.28
CA VAL A 127 5.74 -8.38 20.48
C VAL A 127 4.74 -9.18 19.63
N SER A 128 5.17 -9.64 18.44
CA SER A 128 4.29 -10.40 17.53
C SER A 128 3.85 -11.75 18.08
N CYS A 129 4.63 -12.34 18.99
CA CYS A 129 4.26 -13.56 19.68
C CYS A 129 3.00 -13.40 20.55
N GLY A 130 2.74 -12.17 21.04
CA GLY A 130 1.53 -11.83 21.80
C GLY A 130 0.27 -11.61 20.96
N GLY A 131 0.33 -11.88 19.65
CA GLY A 131 -0.80 -11.80 18.73
C GLY A 131 -1.02 -10.40 18.11
N GLU A 132 -2.02 -10.32 17.23
CA GLU A 132 -2.29 -9.13 16.41
C GLU A 132 -2.56 -7.87 17.25
N GLU A 133 -3.21 -8.01 18.40
CA GLU A 133 -3.57 -6.88 19.25
C GLU A 133 -2.32 -6.21 19.86
N ALA A 134 -1.33 -7.00 20.26
CA ALA A 134 -0.07 -6.51 20.82
C ALA A 134 0.72 -5.70 19.77
N ILE A 135 0.76 -6.20 18.53
CA ILE A 135 1.37 -5.50 17.40
C ILE A 135 0.61 -4.21 17.06
N ALA A 136 -0.72 -4.26 17.07
CA ALA A 136 -1.53 -3.08 16.82
C ALA A 136 -1.32 -2.00 17.90
N ARG A 137 -1.17 -2.41 19.17
CA ARG A 137 -0.81 -1.52 20.29
C ARG A 137 0.56 -0.87 20.08
N MET A 138 1.59 -1.66 19.77
CA MET A 138 2.92 -1.15 19.43
C MET A 138 2.89 -0.18 18.24
N ALA A 139 2.15 -0.48 17.18
CA ALA A 139 2.03 0.39 16.02
C ALA A 139 1.42 1.76 16.37
N ARG A 140 0.35 1.77 17.19
CA ARG A 140 -0.28 3.01 17.69
C ARG A 140 0.67 3.81 18.59
N ALA A 141 1.33 3.13 19.52
CA ALA A 141 2.33 3.72 20.41
C ALA A 141 3.45 4.42 19.64
N VAL A 142 4.04 3.73 18.65
CA VAL A 142 5.08 4.33 17.81
C VAL A 142 4.55 5.49 16.97
N ARG A 143 3.34 5.38 16.41
CA ARG A 143 2.73 6.49 15.64
C ARG A 143 2.63 7.77 16.48
N ARG A 144 2.26 7.66 17.75
CA ARG A 144 2.13 8.81 18.67
C ARG A 144 3.47 9.46 19.01
N CYS A 145 4.57 8.76 18.81
CA CYS A 145 5.91 9.24 19.15
C CYS A 145 6.63 9.85 17.93
N LEU A 146 6.15 9.66 16.70
CA LEU A 146 6.80 10.16 15.48
C LEU A 146 6.37 11.58 15.13
N GLY A 147 7.35 12.42 14.77
CA GLY A 147 7.14 13.78 14.27
C GLY A 147 6.47 13.81 12.90
N ASP A 148 5.88 14.95 12.53
CA ASP A 148 5.45 15.18 11.16
C ASP A 148 6.69 15.22 10.25
N GLY A 149 6.87 14.20 9.42
CA GLY A 149 8.08 13.98 8.62
C GLY A 149 9.15 13.09 9.28
N GLY A 150 8.91 12.60 10.49
CA GLY A 150 9.77 11.63 11.16
C GLY A 150 9.76 10.28 10.43
N MET A 151 10.93 9.66 10.35
CA MET A 151 11.17 8.40 9.67
C MET A 151 11.13 7.24 10.67
N LYS A 152 10.74 6.05 10.24
CA LYS A 152 10.80 4.84 11.06
C LYS A 152 11.60 3.79 10.31
N VAL A 153 12.61 3.21 10.97
CA VAL A 153 13.35 2.06 10.41
C VAL A 153 13.15 0.87 11.33
N LEU A 154 12.49 -0.16 10.81
CA LEU A 154 12.23 -1.42 11.49
C LEU A 154 12.95 -2.54 10.75
N LEU A 155 13.59 -3.46 11.46
CA LEU A 155 13.95 -4.76 10.93
C LEU A 155 12.91 -5.79 11.42
N TRP A 156 12.25 -6.50 10.50
CA TRP A 156 11.33 -7.61 10.79
C TRP A 156 11.74 -8.83 9.97
N LEU A 157 11.69 -10.05 10.55
CA LEU A 157 11.96 -11.30 9.83
C LEU A 157 10.73 -12.18 9.55
N GLN A 158 9.51 -11.74 9.88
CA GLN A 158 8.31 -12.32 9.27
C GLN A 158 7.86 -11.48 8.07
N LEU A 159 8.15 -12.01 6.88
CA LEU A 159 7.81 -11.52 5.53
C LEU A 159 6.35 -11.08 5.30
N LEU A 160 5.43 -11.27 6.27
CA LEU A 160 4.02 -10.95 6.15
C LEU A 160 3.61 -9.58 6.75
N ALA A 161 4.42 -8.97 7.63
CA ALA A 161 4.05 -7.71 8.31
C ALA A 161 4.70 -6.43 7.73
N ILE A 162 5.66 -6.55 6.81
CA ILE A 162 6.31 -5.41 6.12
C ILE A 162 5.29 -4.60 5.29
N GLN A 163 4.21 -5.25 4.85
CA GLN A 163 3.24 -4.69 3.90
C GLN A 163 2.21 -3.75 4.54
N GLN A 164 1.77 -4.01 5.77
CA GLN A 164 0.72 -3.20 6.43
C GLN A 164 1.20 -1.84 6.94
N VAL A 165 2.52 -1.65 7.10
CA VAL A 165 3.07 -0.37 7.59
C VAL A 165 3.64 0.47 6.44
N LEU A 166 4.20 -0.11 5.37
CA LEU A 166 4.60 0.65 4.19
C LEU A 166 3.39 1.33 3.49
N SER A 167 2.20 0.74 3.55
CA SER A 167 0.96 1.36 3.04
C SER A 167 0.49 2.58 3.84
N LEU A 168 0.92 2.71 5.11
CA LEU A 168 0.55 3.85 5.98
C LEU A 168 1.45 5.08 5.78
N TYR A 169 2.61 4.95 5.11
CA TYR A 169 3.64 5.99 5.05
C TYR A 169 4.23 6.26 3.66
N ALA A 170 3.60 5.79 2.57
CA ALA A 170 3.82 6.42 1.27
C ALA A 170 3.47 7.92 1.39
N PRO A 171 4.27 8.86 0.81
CA PRO A 171 3.83 10.25 0.72
C PRO A 171 2.42 10.26 0.12
N ARG A 172 1.49 11.02 0.70
CA ARG A 172 0.11 11.15 0.18
C ARG A 172 0.14 11.78 -1.22
N GLY A 173 0.49 10.99 -2.22
CA GLY A 173 -0.17 11.07 -3.52
C GLY A 173 -1.66 10.78 -3.32
N SER A 174 -2.48 11.22 -4.27
CA SER A 174 -3.90 10.83 -4.29
C SER A 174 -4.02 9.31 -4.11
N PRO A 175 -4.94 8.80 -3.26
CA PRO A 175 -5.13 7.37 -3.09
C PRO A 175 -5.30 6.68 -4.45
N LYS A 176 -4.50 5.65 -4.75
CA LYS A 176 -4.54 4.98 -6.07
C LYS A 176 -5.79 4.11 -6.24
N ARG A 177 -6.41 3.68 -5.13
CA ARG A 177 -7.53 2.75 -5.14
C ARG A 177 -8.78 3.38 -5.76
N GLY A 178 -9.44 2.60 -6.59
CA GLY A 178 -10.69 2.93 -7.24
C GLY A 178 -11.77 1.91 -6.91
N VAL A 179 -13.01 2.35 -6.98
CA VAL A 179 -14.17 1.47 -6.79
C VAL A 179 -14.70 1.03 -8.15
N ALA A 180 -14.59 -0.27 -8.45
CA ALA A 180 -15.31 -0.91 -9.56
C ALA A 180 -16.74 -1.23 -9.12
N LEU A 181 -17.65 -0.27 -9.32
CA LEU A 181 -19.01 -0.29 -8.76
C LEU A 181 -19.98 -1.04 -9.66
N VAL A 182 -20.42 -2.21 -9.22
CA VAL A 182 -21.49 -2.95 -9.92
C VAL A 182 -22.83 -2.26 -9.69
N ALA A 183 -23.62 -2.10 -10.75
CA ALA A 183 -24.87 -1.34 -10.73
C ALA A 183 -25.86 -1.79 -9.64
N SER A 184 -25.90 -3.09 -9.32
CA SER A 184 -26.74 -3.65 -8.26
C SER A 184 -26.39 -3.15 -6.85
N SER A 185 -25.20 -2.56 -6.68
CA SER A 185 -24.66 -2.07 -5.40
C SER A 185 -24.54 -0.54 -5.35
N ASN A 186 -25.17 0.18 -6.29
CA ASN A 186 -25.18 1.66 -6.30
C ASN A 186 -25.64 2.28 -4.98
N ALA A 187 -26.65 1.69 -4.33
CA ALA A 187 -27.16 2.19 -3.04
C ALA A 187 -26.21 1.92 -1.87
N ASP A 188 -25.34 0.91 -2.01
CA ASP A 188 -24.41 0.50 -0.95
C ASP A 188 -23.17 1.41 -0.94
N LEU A 189 -22.78 1.98 -2.09
CA LEU A 189 -21.66 2.93 -2.19
C LEU A 189 -21.81 4.09 -1.18
N GLY A 190 -23.00 4.68 -1.03
CA GLY A 190 -23.22 5.77 -0.08
C GLY A 190 -23.20 5.37 1.40
N ARG A 191 -23.20 4.08 1.71
CA ARG A 191 -23.34 3.53 3.07
C ARG A 191 -22.03 3.00 3.64
N THR A 192 -21.00 2.83 2.81
CA THR A 192 -19.70 2.30 3.22
C THR A 192 -18.64 3.41 3.33
N THR A 193 -17.55 3.12 4.03
CA THR A 193 -16.36 3.97 4.05
C THR A 193 -15.52 3.75 2.80
N HIS A 194 -14.80 4.79 2.36
CA HIS A 194 -13.96 4.78 1.15
C HIS A 194 -12.63 5.51 1.38
N GLN A 195 -12.09 5.46 2.60
CA GLN A 195 -10.98 6.36 3.01
C GLN A 195 -9.70 6.12 2.21
N GLN A 196 -9.52 4.92 1.66
CA GLN A 196 -8.37 4.54 0.84
C GLN A 196 -8.64 4.69 -0.66
N CYS A 197 -9.86 5.04 -1.07
CA CYS A 197 -10.24 5.21 -2.47
C CYS A 197 -10.37 6.69 -2.85
N SER A 198 -10.01 7.04 -4.09
CA SER A 198 -10.16 8.41 -4.60
C SER A 198 -11.04 8.53 -5.84
N TRP A 199 -11.37 7.40 -6.48
CA TRP A 199 -12.16 7.40 -7.69
C TRP A 199 -13.12 6.21 -7.76
N VAL A 200 -14.13 6.33 -8.61
CA VAL A 200 -15.14 5.30 -8.84
C VAL A 200 -15.51 5.28 -10.32
N TYR A 201 -15.73 4.09 -10.87
CA TYR A 201 -16.32 3.89 -12.18
C TYR A 201 -17.30 2.71 -12.11
N ASN A 202 -18.22 2.63 -13.06
CA ASN A 202 -19.35 1.69 -13.05
C ASN A 202 -19.67 1.17 -14.45
N TRP A 203 -18.67 1.10 -15.33
CA TRP A 203 -18.81 0.74 -16.75
C TRP A 203 -19.80 1.60 -17.55
N SER A 204 -20.20 2.76 -17.02
CA SER A 204 -21.19 3.66 -17.60
C SER A 204 -20.57 5.01 -17.95
N PRO A 205 -21.13 5.73 -18.95
CA PRO A 205 -20.79 7.13 -19.17
C PRO A 205 -21.31 8.06 -18.06
N THR A 206 -22.24 7.60 -17.22
CA THR A 206 -22.91 8.43 -16.21
C THR A 206 -22.65 7.94 -14.78
N PRO A 207 -22.50 8.87 -13.82
CA PRO A 207 -22.22 8.51 -12.43
C PRO A 207 -23.38 7.74 -11.79
N PRO A 208 -23.11 6.95 -10.72
CA PRO A 208 -24.18 6.40 -9.91
C PRO A 208 -25.02 7.52 -9.27
N PRO A 209 -26.29 7.26 -8.91
CA PRO A 209 -27.20 8.30 -8.41
C PRO A 209 -26.72 9.04 -7.15
N LEU A 210 -25.94 8.37 -6.30
CA LEU A 210 -25.42 8.91 -5.05
C LEU A 210 -23.90 8.75 -5.02
N MET A 211 -23.19 9.87 -5.19
CA MET A 211 -21.74 9.93 -5.13
C MET A 211 -21.27 10.36 -3.73
N PRO A 212 -20.47 9.54 -3.03
CA PRO A 212 -19.84 9.94 -1.78
C PRO A 212 -18.91 11.14 -1.97
N THR A 213 -18.81 11.99 -0.95
CA THR A 213 -17.80 13.06 -0.93
C THR A 213 -16.40 12.44 -0.91
N GLY A 214 -15.48 13.01 -1.69
CA GLY A 214 -14.09 12.55 -1.78
C GLY A 214 -13.80 11.54 -2.89
N LEU A 215 -14.82 10.98 -3.55
CA LEU A 215 -14.66 10.15 -4.74
C LEU A 215 -14.92 10.95 -6.01
N THR A 216 -14.02 10.85 -6.98
CA THR A 216 -14.24 11.37 -8.33
C THR A 216 -14.79 10.29 -9.25
N PHE A 217 -15.85 10.59 -9.99
CA PHE A 217 -16.37 9.67 -11.00
C PHE A 217 -15.48 9.68 -12.26
N VAL A 218 -15.19 8.50 -12.79
CA VAL A 218 -14.48 8.28 -14.05
C VAL A 218 -15.43 7.63 -15.06
N PRO A 219 -15.98 8.39 -16.03
CA PRO A 219 -16.87 7.86 -17.05
C PRO A 219 -16.16 6.82 -17.92
N MET A 220 -16.91 5.80 -18.32
CA MET A 220 -16.43 4.79 -19.27
C MET A 220 -17.32 4.74 -20.51
N GLN A 221 -16.69 4.80 -21.69
CA GLN A 221 -17.35 4.40 -22.93
C GLN A 221 -17.06 2.92 -23.16
N TRP A 222 -17.96 2.05 -22.70
CA TRP A 222 -17.72 0.61 -22.65
C TRP A 222 -17.49 -0.04 -24.03
N GLY A 223 -18.22 0.40 -25.08
CA GLY A 223 -18.12 -0.16 -26.42
C GLY A 223 -18.58 0.82 -27.49
N ARG A 224 -19.08 0.31 -28.64
CA ARG A 224 -19.57 1.15 -29.76
C ARG A 224 -20.90 1.85 -29.48
N ASP A 225 -21.72 1.27 -28.61
CA ASP A 225 -23.10 1.72 -28.42
C ASP A 225 -23.16 3.12 -27.80
N ASN A 226 -23.96 3.99 -28.41
CA ASN A 226 -24.18 5.39 -27.98
C ASN A 226 -22.91 6.24 -27.80
N VAL A 227 -21.80 5.87 -28.44
CA VAL A 227 -20.50 6.58 -28.36
C VAL A 227 -20.59 8.07 -28.70
N HIS A 228 -21.52 8.46 -29.59
CA HIS A 228 -21.76 9.85 -29.97
C HIS A 228 -22.23 10.76 -28.81
N ALA A 229 -22.85 10.18 -27.77
CA ALA A 229 -23.32 10.90 -26.60
C ALA A 229 -22.28 10.93 -25.46
N PHE A 230 -21.11 10.29 -25.63
CA PHE A 230 -20.13 10.15 -24.56
C PHE A 230 -19.57 11.50 -24.10
N ALA A 231 -19.25 12.38 -25.04
CA ALA A 231 -18.69 13.69 -24.72
C ALA A 231 -19.64 14.53 -23.85
N ASP A 232 -20.94 14.54 -24.18
CA ASP A 232 -21.96 15.23 -23.40
C ASP A 232 -22.04 14.68 -21.96
N ALA A 233 -21.91 13.37 -21.77
CA ALA A 233 -21.90 12.75 -20.45
C ALA A 233 -20.64 13.11 -19.64
N VAL A 234 -19.48 13.16 -20.30
CA VAL A 234 -18.22 13.61 -19.69
C VAL A 234 -18.30 15.07 -19.26
N HIS A 235 -18.81 15.95 -20.13
CA HIS A 235 -19.00 17.37 -19.80
C HIS A 235 -20.01 17.57 -18.67
N LYS A 236 -21.14 16.85 -18.70
CA LYS A 236 -22.17 16.93 -17.65
C LYS A 236 -21.68 16.45 -16.29
N SER A 237 -20.82 15.43 -16.24
CA SER A 237 -20.22 14.94 -15.00
C SER A 237 -19.05 15.80 -14.50
N GLY A 238 -18.51 16.68 -15.36
CA GLY A 238 -17.32 17.47 -15.05
C GLY A 238 -16.04 16.64 -14.94
N ALA A 239 -16.04 15.41 -15.45
CA ALA A 239 -14.93 14.48 -15.32
C ALA A 239 -13.69 14.99 -16.07
N ARG A 240 -12.52 14.81 -15.46
CA ARG A 240 -11.20 15.18 -16.03
C ARG A 240 -10.38 13.96 -16.47
N THR A 241 -10.93 12.77 -16.33
CA THR A 241 -10.32 11.50 -16.72
C THR A 241 -11.43 10.57 -17.17
N ILE A 242 -11.20 9.82 -18.25
CA ILE A 242 -12.15 8.85 -18.80
C ILE A 242 -11.47 7.49 -19.01
N LEU A 243 -12.29 6.45 -19.04
CA LEU A 243 -11.94 5.13 -19.55
C LEU A 243 -12.62 4.91 -20.90
N ALA A 244 -11.90 4.30 -21.83
CA ALA A 244 -12.44 3.93 -23.14
C ALA A 244 -12.89 2.47 -23.15
N PHE A 245 -12.92 1.84 -24.32
CA PHE A 245 -13.57 0.56 -24.58
C PHE A 245 -13.09 -0.57 -23.65
N ASN A 246 -14.05 -1.37 -23.17
CA ASN A 246 -13.85 -2.47 -22.23
C ASN A 246 -13.61 -3.79 -22.95
N GLU A 247 -12.41 -4.35 -22.79
CA GLU A 247 -11.98 -5.62 -23.40
C GLU A 247 -12.37 -5.72 -24.88
N PRO A 248 -11.96 -4.75 -25.73
CA PRO A 248 -12.27 -4.80 -27.16
C PRO A 248 -11.66 -6.01 -27.87
N ASP A 249 -10.63 -6.61 -27.25
CA ASP A 249 -9.95 -7.82 -27.71
C ASP A 249 -10.75 -9.11 -27.46
N MET A 250 -11.82 -9.06 -26.66
CA MET A 250 -12.59 -10.22 -26.25
C MET A 250 -13.96 -10.27 -26.96
N ALA A 251 -14.25 -11.41 -27.62
CA ALA A 251 -15.49 -11.61 -28.37
C ALA A 251 -16.76 -11.54 -27.49
N SER A 252 -16.64 -11.88 -26.20
CA SER A 252 -17.74 -11.84 -25.23
C SER A 252 -17.95 -10.47 -24.56
N GLN A 253 -17.16 -9.46 -24.96
CA GLN A 253 -17.14 -8.14 -24.34
C GLN A 253 -17.46 -7.07 -25.39
N SER A 254 -16.79 -5.92 -25.40
CA SER A 254 -17.09 -4.87 -26.39
C SER A 254 -16.75 -5.28 -27.82
N ASN A 255 -15.84 -6.26 -27.99
CA ASN A 255 -15.54 -6.96 -29.24
C ASN A 255 -15.41 -5.99 -30.42
N LEU A 256 -14.34 -5.18 -30.42
CA LEU A 256 -14.10 -4.17 -31.46
C LEU A 256 -12.90 -4.56 -32.30
N ALA A 257 -13.06 -4.47 -33.62
CA ALA A 257 -11.92 -4.53 -34.52
C ALA A 257 -11.02 -3.30 -34.29
N VAL A 258 -9.71 -3.47 -34.42
CA VAL A 258 -8.72 -2.39 -34.21
C VAL A 258 -9.04 -1.14 -35.03
N GLY A 259 -9.37 -1.30 -36.32
CA GLY A 259 -9.69 -0.18 -37.21
C GLY A 259 -10.97 0.55 -36.78
N GLU A 260 -12.02 -0.18 -36.41
CA GLU A 260 -13.26 0.39 -35.90
C GLU A 260 -13.01 1.18 -34.61
N ALA A 261 -12.27 0.62 -33.66
CA ALA A 261 -11.94 1.31 -32.41
C ALA A 261 -11.13 2.60 -32.66
N ALA A 262 -10.23 2.60 -33.65
CA ALA A 262 -9.46 3.78 -34.02
C ALA A 262 -10.35 4.89 -34.63
N GLU A 263 -11.29 4.53 -35.51
CA GLU A 263 -12.26 5.47 -36.09
C GLU A 263 -13.15 6.09 -35.00
N LEU A 264 -13.72 5.25 -34.12
CA LEU A 264 -14.54 5.72 -33.00
C LEU A 264 -13.75 6.60 -32.04
N TRP A 265 -12.48 6.24 -31.76
CA TRP A 265 -11.61 7.04 -30.92
C TRP A 265 -11.38 8.41 -31.53
N GLN A 266 -10.95 8.49 -32.80
CA GLN A 266 -10.68 9.77 -33.46
C GLN A 266 -11.92 10.66 -33.51
N GLN A 267 -13.09 10.07 -33.77
CA GLN A 267 -14.33 10.83 -33.92
C GLN A 267 -14.90 11.32 -32.58
N TYR A 268 -14.87 10.49 -31.53
CA TYR A 268 -15.64 10.75 -30.31
C TYR A 268 -14.82 10.85 -29.02
N ILE A 269 -13.67 10.20 -28.93
CA ILE A 269 -12.83 10.20 -27.71
C ILE A 269 -11.72 11.26 -27.80
N GLN A 270 -10.99 11.31 -28.91
CA GLN A 270 -9.89 12.24 -29.14
C GLN A 270 -10.27 13.72 -28.94
N PRO A 271 -11.46 14.20 -29.35
CA PRO A 271 -11.83 15.61 -29.16
C PRO A 271 -11.81 16.07 -27.70
N LEU A 272 -12.14 15.18 -26.74
CA LEU A 272 -12.13 15.47 -25.30
C LEU A 272 -10.75 15.92 -24.80
N LYS A 273 -9.67 15.57 -25.52
CA LYS A 273 -8.32 16.00 -25.14
C LYS A 273 -8.18 17.53 -25.18
N LYS A 274 -8.89 18.20 -26.09
CA LYS A 274 -8.88 19.67 -26.21
C LYS A 274 -9.49 20.35 -24.99
N ASP A 275 -10.37 19.65 -24.27
CA ASP A 275 -11.01 20.12 -23.04
C ASP A 275 -10.16 19.83 -21.78
N GLY A 276 -8.94 19.30 -21.97
CA GLY A 276 -8.04 18.94 -20.89
C GLY A 276 -8.39 17.62 -20.19
N VAL A 277 -9.26 16.79 -20.79
CA VAL A 277 -9.59 15.46 -20.26
C VAL A 277 -8.43 14.50 -20.50
N ARG A 278 -8.09 13.69 -19.49
CA ARG A 278 -7.13 12.59 -19.63
C ARG A 278 -7.81 11.35 -20.22
N LEU A 279 -7.22 10.77 -21.26
CA LEU A 279 -7.79 9.66 -22.03
C LEU A 279 -7.06 8.35 -21.69
N GLY A 280 -7.77 7.41 -21.05
CA GLY A 280 -7.27 6.05 -20.85
C GLY A 280 -7.37 5.23 -22.12
N SER A 281 -6.37 4.38 -22.40
CA SER A 281 -6.47 3.42 -23.50
C SER A 281 -7.73 2.56 -23.38
N PRO A 282 -8.15 1.88 -24.46
CA PRO A 282 -9.04 0.73 -24.30
C PRO A 282 -8.45 -0.23 -23.26
N ALA A 283 -9.29 -0.70 -22.34
CA ALA A 283 -8.90 -1.58 -21.25
C ALA A 283 -8.87 -3.02 -21.77
N ILE A 284 -7.68 -3.58 -21.96
CA ILE A 284 -7.51 -4.91 -22.55
C ILE A 284 -7.53 -6.02 -21.51
N SER A 285 -7.93 -7.22 -21.93
CA SER A 285 -7.77 -8.41 -21.10
C SER A 285 -6.29 -8.78 -20.87
N SER A 286 -6.02 -9.64 -19.90
CA SER A 286 -4.69 -10.21 -19.68
C SER A 286 -4.34 -11.38 -20.61
N ALA A 287 -5.21 -11.72 -21.57
CA ALA A 287 -4.90 -12.73 -22.58
C ALA A 287 -3.79 -12.22 -23.52
N PRO A 288 -3.00 -13.12 -24.17
CA PRO A 288 -1.99 -12.71 -25.15
C PRO A 288 -2.54 -11.82 -26.28
N SER A 289 -3.80 -12.01 -26.67
CA SER A 289 -4.51 -11.20 -27.65
C SER A 289 -4.70 -9.75 -27.22
N GLY A 290 -4.85 -9.47 -25.92
CA GLY A 290 -5.09 -8.13 -25.41
C GLY A 290 -3.94 -7.17 -25.72
N LEU A 291 -2.71 -7.57 -25.36
CA LEU A 291 -1.53 -6.75 -25.61
C LEU A 291 -1.27 -6.55 -27.12
N GLN A 292 -1.49 -7.59 -27.92
CA GLN A 292 -1.39 -7.50 -29.38
C GLN A 292 -2.43 -6.52 -29.97
N TRP A 293 -3.67 -6.58 -29.48
CA TRP A 293 -4.75 -5.69 -29.89
C TRP A 293 -4.40 -4.23 -29.57
N LEU A 294 -3.93 -3.96 -28.35
CA LEU A 294 -3.58 -2.59 -27.93
C LEU A 294 -2.41 -2.02 -28.74
N GLN A 295 -1.38 -2.82 -29.01
CA GLN A 295 -0.26 -2.41 -29.86
C GLN A 295 -0.73 -2.07 -31.28
N ALA A 296 -1.59 -2.91 -31.87
CA ALA A 296 -2.15 -2.65 -33.19
C ALA A 296 -3.04 -1.39 -33.19
N PHE A 297 -3.86 -1.18 -32.16
CA PHE A 297 -4.66 0.04 -31.99
C PHE A 297 -3.82 1.30 -31.95
N LEU A 298 -2.75 1.32 -31.15
CA LEU A 298 -1.85 2.47 -31.05
C LEU A 298 -1.09 2.73 -32.35
N GLN A 299 -0.84 1.70 -33.16
CA GLN A 299 -0.23 1.84 -34.48
C GLN A 299 -1.21 2.42 -35.51
N VAL A 300 -2.47 1.96 -35.52
CA VAL A 300 -3.49 2.38 -36.50
C VAL A 300 -4.08 3.76 -36.18
N CYS A 301 -4.27 4.09 -34.89
CA CYS A 301 -4.86 5.34 -34.44
C CYS A 301 -3.83 6.50 -34.48
N SER A 302 -3.37 6.85 -35.67
CA SER A 302 -2.42 7.95 -35.86
C SER A 302 -3.00 9.27 -35.32
N GLY A 303 -2.22 9.98 -34.50
CA GLY A 303 -2.64 11.22 -33.83
C GLY A 303 -3.51 11.04 -32.59
N CYS A 304 -3.87 9.81 -32.22
CA CYS A 304 -4.63 9.53 -31.00
C CYS A 304 -3.74 9.70 -29.77
N THR A 305 -4.28 10.37 -28.75
CA THR A 305 -3.57 10.64 -27.51
C THR A 305 -4.05 9.70 -26.41
N VAL A 306 -3.16 8.87 -25.91
CA VAL A 306 -3.40 8.02 -24.74
C VAL A 306 -2.54 8.53 -23.58
N ASP A 307 -3.17 8.92 -22.47
CA ASP A 307 -2.49 9.46 -21.29
C ASP A 307 -2.01 8.36 -20.33
N PHE A 308 -2.71 7.21 -20.29
CA PHE A 308 -2.36 6.05 -19.48
C PHE A 308 -2.87 4.76 -20.14
N ILE A 309 -2.22 3.63 -19.82
CA ILE A 309 -2.61 2.30 -20.30
C ILE A 309 -3.57 1.67 -19.29
N ALA A 310 -4.77 1.31 -19.74
CA ALA A 310 -5.75 0.58 -18.95
C ALA A 310 -5.63 -0.94 -19.22
N VAL A 311 -5.62 -1.74 -18.15
CA VAL A 311 -5.49 -3.21 -18.24
C VAL A 311 -6.39 -3.90 -17.22
N HIS A 312 -6.80 -5.12 -17.58
CA HIS A 312 -7.47 -6.05 -16.69
C HIS A 312 -6.60 -7.25 -16.36
N TRP A 313 -6.84 -7.89 -15.22
CA TRP A 313 -6.21 -9.15 -14.89
C TRP A 313 -7.08 -10.03 -13.98
N TYR A 314 -7.24 -11.29 -14.37
CA TYR A 314 -7.90 -12.29 -13.54
C TYR A 314 -7.07 -13.57 -13.54
N GLY A 315 -6.79 -14.13 -12.36
CA GLY A 315 -6.03 -15.37 -12.26
C GLY A 315 -5.63 -15.71 -10.83
N GLU A 316 -4.64 -16.58 -10.69
CA GLU A 316 -4.08 -16.97 -9.39
C GLU A 316 -2.58 -16.63 -9.31
N GLY A 317 -2.13 -16.35 -8.09
CA GLY A 317 -0.73 -16.03 -7.78
C GLY A 317 -0.36 -14.57 -8.06
N ALA A 318 -0.03 -13.83 -7.00
CA ALA A 318 0.37 -12.42 -7.10
C ALA A 318 1.61 -12.25 -8.00
N SER A 319 2.53 -13.21 -7.99
CA SER A 319 3.69 -13.20 -8.89
C SER A 319 3.31 -13.19 -10.37
N ASN A 320 2.24 -13.89 -10.77
CA ASN A 320 1.77 -13.91 -12.16
C ASN A 320 1.17 -12.56 -12.56
N PHE A 321 0.39 -11.96 -11.66
CA PHE A 321 -0.14 -10.60 -11.83
C PHE A 321 0.98 -9.57 -11.96
N ILE A 322 1.99 -9.63 -11.08
CA ILE A 322 3.14 -8.74 -11.09
C ILE A 322 3.93 -8.87 -12.40
N GLN A 323 4.22 -10.10 -12.83
CA GLN A 323 4.92 -10.35 -14.10
C GLN A 323 4.13 -9.82 -15.29
N TYR A 324 2.80 -9.97 -15.29
CA TYR A 324 1.94 -9.39 -16.32
C TYR A 324 2.08 -7.86 -16.36
N LEU A 325 1.94 -7.18 -15.23
CA LEU A 325 2.07 -5.71 -15.18
C LEU A 325 3.46 -5.23 -15.62
N GLN A 326 4.53 -5.92 -15.18
CA GLN A 326 5.90 -5.63 -15.63
C GLN A 326 6.04 -5.81 -17.14
N SER A 327 5.43 -6.85 -17.72
CA SER A 327 5.46 -7.08 -19.16
C SER A 327 4.74 -5.97 -19.95
N VAL A 328 3.60 -5.49 -19.46
CA VAL A 328 2.87 -4.36 -20.07
C VAL A 328 3.70 -3.08 -19.94
N HIS A 329 4.26 -2.80 -18.76
CA HIS A 329 5.09 -1.62 -18.54
C HIS A 329 6.34 -1.61 -19.43
N ALA A 330 6.96 -2.77 -19.65
CA ALA A 330 8.10 -2.89 -20.56
C ALA A 330 7.76 -2.53 -22.01
N GLN A 331 6.52 -2.75 -22.46
CA GLN A 331 6.07 -2.31 -23.78
C GLN A 331 5.74 -0.82 -23.84
N PHE A 332 5.35 -0.23 -22.72
CA PHE A 332 4.91 1.17 -22.62
C PHE A 332 5.62 1.93 -21.48
N PRO A 333 6.97 2.02 -21.48
CA PRO A 333 7.73 2.49 -20.32
C PRO A 333 7.47 3.96 -19.95
N ASN A 334 6.96 4.75 -20.91
CA ASN A 334 6.69 6.17 -20.74
C ASN A 334 5.21 6.48 -20.44
N LYS A 335 4.39 5.45 -20.18
CA LYS A 335 2.97 5.62 -19.86
C LYS A 335 2.69 5.01 -18.49
N PRO A 336 2.00 5.74 -17.59
CA PRO A 336 1.49 5.14 -16.38
C PRO A 336 0.43 4.09 -16.73
N ILE A 337 0.29 3.09 -15.87
CA ILE A 337 -0.70 2.02 -15.98
C ILE A 337 -1.79 2.25 -14.94
N ARG A 338 -3.05 2.04 -15.37
CA ARG A 338 -4.22 1.96 -14.51
C ARG A 338 -4.82 0.56 -14.62
N VAL A 339 -4.86 -0.17 -13.52
CA VAL A 339 -5.44 -1.53 -13.48
C VAL A 339 -6.93 -1.41 -13.19
N THR A 340 -7.75 -1.27 -14.22
CA THR A 340 -9.19 -0.98 -14.05
C THR A 340 -9.97 -2.17 -13.51
N GLU A 341 -9.50 -3.39 -13.73
CA GLU A 341 -10.06 -4.58 -13.10
C GLU A 341 -8.96 -5.54 -12.69
N PHE A 342 -8.97 -5.98 -11.44
CA PHE A 342 -8.21 -7.16 -11.05
C PHE A 342 -8.85 -7.93 -9.91
N ALA A 343 -8.78 -9.26 -9.98
CA ALA A 343 -9.18 -10.13 -8.88
C ALA A 343 -8.52 -11.50 -8.97
N ALA A 344 -8.43 -12.18 -7.83
CA ALA A 344 -8.07 -13.59 -7.80
C ALA A 344 -9.23 -14.46 -8.31
N THR A 345 -8.94 -15.54 -9.04
CA THR A 345 -9.96 -16.51 -9.50
C THR A 345 -10.14 -17.71 -8.57
N SER A 346 -9.35 -17.79 -7.49
CA SER A 346 -9.45 -18.88 -6.52
C SER A 346 -10.81 -18.89 -5.81
N SER A 347 -11.35 -20.09 -5.57
CA SER A 347 -12.56 -20.28 -4.78
C SER A 347 -12.29 -20.29 -3.26
N ARG A 348 -11.03 -20.19 -2.83
CA ARG A 348 -10.65 -20.18 -1.40
C ARG A 348 -10.48 -18.75 -0.91
N ALA A 349 -11.26 -18.35 0.10
CA ALA A 349 -11.20 -17.01 0.67
C ALA A 349 -9.78 -16.62 1.15
N THR A 350 -9.03 -17.56 1.71
CA THR A 350 -7.64 -17.35 2.14
C THR A 350 -6.73 -16.97 0.98
N ASP A 351 -6.87 -17.62 -0.17
CA ASP A 351 -6.04 -17.32 -1.35
C ASP A 351 -6.38 -15.95 -1.92
N VAL A 352 -7.67 -15.62 -1.97
CA VAL A 352 -8.13 -14.31 -2.43
C VAL A 352 -7.60 -13.20 -1.54
N SER A 353 -7.64 -13.39 -0.21
CA SER A 353 -7.10 -12.42 0.75
C SER A 353 -5.59 -12.28 0.63
N THR A 354 -4.84 -13.38 0.53
CA THR A 354 -3.38 -13.35 0.34
C THR A 354 -3.01 -12.66 -0.96
N PHE A 355 -3.69 -12.99 -2.06
CA PHE A 355 -3.49 -12.34 -3.35
C PHE A 355 -3.76 -10.83 -3.27
N MET A 356 -4.87 -10.42 -2.64
CA MET A 356 -5.19 -8.99 -2.48
C MET A 356 -4.05 -8.28 -1.73
N ASN A 357 -3.63 -8.80 -0.58
CA ASN A 357 -2.60 -8.20 0.24
C ASN A 357 -1.27 -8.02 -0.54
N ASP A 358 -0.83 -9.07 -1.25
CA ASP A 358 0.41 -9.02 -2.06
C ASP A 358 0.27 -8.08 -3.26
N ALA A 359 -0.87 -8.11 -3.96
CA ALA A 359 -1.14 -7.26 -5.11
C ALA A 359 -1.18 -5.78 -4.71
N LEU A 360 -1.89 -5.44 -3.63
CA LEU A 360 -2.00 -4.06 -3.13
C LEU A 360 -0.63 -3.52 -2.74
N THR A 361 0.17 -4.30 -2.02
CA THR A 361 1.54 -3.92 -1.66
C THR A 361 2.36 -3.57 -2.89
N TYR A 362 2.33 -4.44 -3.90
CA TYR A 362 3.06 -4.20 -5.13
C TYR A 362 2.55 -2.92 -5.82
N LEU A 363 1.24 -2.81 -6.07
CA LEU A 363 0.62 -1.68 -6.77
C LEU A 363 0.92 -0.34 -6.08
N ASP A 364 0.88 -0.29 -4.75
CA ASP A 364 1.18 0.91 -3.97
C ASP A 364 2.65 1.32 -4.11
N SER A 365 3.57 0.35 -4.14
CA SER A 365 5.02 0.60 -4.26
C SER A 365 5.49 1.08 -5.64
N GLN A 366 4.70 0.88 -6.70
CA GLN A 366 5.11 1.22 -8.06
C GLN A 366 4.70 2.65 -8.46
N SER A 367 5.66 3.50 -8.81
CA SER A 367 5.38 4.89 -9.24
C SER A 367 4.68 5.00 -10.60
N TRP A 368 4.84 4.00 -11.46
CA TRP A 368 4.21 3.91 -12.77
C TRP A 368 2.81 3.30 -12.75
N ILE A 369 2.32 2.87 -11.58
CA ILE A 369 0.91 2.54 -11.36
C ILE A 369 0.20 3.79 -10.84
N GLU A 370 -0.70 4.35 -11.63
CA GLU A 370 -1.43 5.58 -11.26
C GLU A 370 -2.80 5.32 -10.59
N GLY A 371 -3.36 4.12 -10.76
CA GLY A 371 -4.63 3.76 -10.14
C GLY A 371 -4.96 2.29 -10.35
N TYR A 372 -5.78 1.73 -9.47
CA TYR A 372 -6.23 0.35 -9.60
C TYR A 372 -7.57 0.10 -8.91
N SER A 373 -8.38 -0.81 -9.41
CA SER A 373 -9.71 -1.14 -8.85
C SER A 373 -9.93 -2.65 -8.76
N TRP A 374 -10.18 -3.12 -7.54
CA TRP A 374 -10.46 -4.52 -7.28
C TRP A 374 -11.85 -4.91 -7.81
N PHE A 375 -11.94 -6.06 -8.47
CA PHE A 375 -13.21 -6.58 -8.99
C PHE A 375 -13.87 -7.55 -7.98
N ALA A 376 -14.99 -7.20 -7.33
CA ALA A 376 -15.72 -5.94 -7.47
C ALA A 376 -16.41 -5.47 -6.19
N PHE A 377 -16.72 -4.17 -6.16
CA PHE A 377 -17.64 -3.60 -5.17
C PHE A 377 -19.06 -4.05 -5.51
N ALA A 378 -19.41 -5.21 -4.95
CA ALA A 378 -20.68 -5.88 -5.12
C ALA A 378 -20.98 -6.77 -3.90
N ARG A 379 -22.26 -7.06 -3.66
CA ARG A 379 -22.71 -8.05 -2.67
C ARG A 379 -22.24 -9.45 -3.00
N ALA A 380 -21.89 -10.21 -1.97
CA ALA A 380 -21.42 -11.57 -2.07
C ALA A 380 -22.38 -12.46 -2.88
N VAL A 381 -21.84 -13.12 -3.90
CA VAL A 381 -22.54 -14.15 -4.68
C VAL A 381 -21.78 -15.46 -4.55
N PRO A 382 -22.21 -16.40 -3.70
CA PRO A 382 -21.58 -17.71 -3.62
C PRO A 382 -21.51 -18.39 -5.00
N PRO A 383 -20.40 -19.07 -5.35
CA PRO A 383 -19.23 -19.38 -4.51
C PRO A 383 -18.09 -18.34 -4.57
N LEU A 384 -18.31 -17.18 -5.22
CA LEU A 384 -17.26 -16.17 -5.40
C LEU A 384 -16.82 -15.59 -4.05
N GLN A 385 -15.50 -15.44 -3.89
CA GLN A 385 -14.87 -14.92 -2.67
C GLN A 385 -14.32 -13.50 -2.84
N THR A 386 -14.51 -12.88 -4.01
CA THR A 386 -13.89 -11.60 -4.39
C THR A 386 -14.78 -10.37 -4.15
N ASN A 387 -16.05 -10.57 -3.87
CA ASN A 387 -16.98 -9.49 -3.56
C ASN A 387 -16.55 -8.72 -2.32
N LEU A 388 -16.67 -7.39 -2.33
CA LEU A 388 -16.31 -6.54 -1.18
C LEU A 388 -17.45 -6.34 -0.17
N LEU A 389 -18.68 -6.71 -0.51
CA LEU A 389 -19.84 -6.55 0.36
C LEU A 389 -20.42 -7.90 0.81
N ASP A 390 -21.01 -7.92 1.99
CA ASP A 390 -21.86 -9.02 2.45
C ASP A 390 -23.25 -8.99 1.79
N GLY A 391 -24.12 -9.95 2.12
CA GLY A 391 -25.49 -10.00 1.59
C GLY A 391 -26.37 -8.81 2.00
N GLY A 392 -26.02 -8.15 3.11
CA GLY A 392 -26.70 -6.94 3.61
C GLY A 392 -26.24 -5.64 2.93
N GLY A 393 -25.14 -5.67 2.18
CA GLY A 393 -24.53 -4.49 1.55
C GLY A 393 -23.52 -3.77 2.44
N SER A 394 -23.08 -4.36 3.55
CA SER A 394 -21.98 -3.85 4.37
C SER A 394 -20.65 -4.39 3.87
N LEU A 395 -19.54 -3.71 4.16
CA LEU A 395 -18.20 -4.24 3.85
C LEU A 395 -17.97 -5.56 4.59
N ASN A 396 -17.56 -6.59 3.85
CA ASN A 396 -17.08 -7.83 4.45
C ASN A 396 -15.58 -7.69 4.82
N ALA A 397 -14.95 -8.76 5.32
CA ALA A 397 -13.53 -8.71 5.72
C ALA A 397 -12.58 -8.28 4.58
N LEU A 398 -12.84 -8.74 3.35
CA LEU A 398 -12.07 -8.36 2.16
C LEU A 398 -12.33 -6.89 1.78
N GLY A 399 -13.59 -6.44 1.87
CA GLY A 399 -14.00 -5.05 1.69
C GLY A 399 -13.32 -4.10 2.68
N LEU A 400 -13.30 -4.45 3.96
CA LEU A 400 -12.62 -3.66 5.00
C LEU A 400 -11.11 -3.57 4.78
N HIS A 401 -10.49 -4.60 4.20
CA HIS A 401 -9.07 -4.56 3.86
C HIS A 401 -8.78 -3.63 2.66
N TYR A 402 -9.67 -3.59 1.66
CA TYR A 402 -9.49 -2.82 0.44
C TYR A 402 -9.83 -1.32 0.57
N MET A 403 -10.89 -0.97 1.31
CA MET A 403 -11.53 0.36 1.32
C MET A 403 -11.00 1.31 2.39
#